data_AF-A0A1D2SRF0-F1
#
_entry.id   AF-A0A1D2SRF0-F1
#
_cell.length_a   1.000
_cell.length_b   1.000
_cell.length_c   1.000
_cell.angle_alpha   90.00
_cell.angle_beta   90.00
_cell.angle_gamma   90.00
#
_symmetry.space_group_name_H-M   'P 1'
#
loop_
_entity.id
_entity.type
_entity.pdbx_description
1 polymer ?
#
loop_
_entity_poly.entity_id
_entity_poly.type
_entity_poly.pdbx_seq_one_letter_code
_entity_poly.pdbx_strand_id
1 'polypeptide(L)'
;MRVNFVRPALASVLAGLLVAAAPGAAMAKDKGSLAGQAGKKRYATQFGNTTGPCQQAYKDYVAAPGHSAYAQTHIGGVEAFYCAGSLNGPSAAATEKQALERCNSVGKKYKMKTTGNCAIYASK
;
A
#
# COMPACT_ATOMS: atom_id res chain seq x y z
N MET A 1 -20.44 -6.37 -76.88
CA MET A 1 -19.14 -5.81 -76.45
C MET A 1 -19.38 -5.01 -75.17
N ARG A 2 -18.63 -5.31 -74.11
CA ARG A 2 -18.43 -4.56 -72.85
C ARG A 2 -19.62 -4.22 -71.92
N VAL A 3 -19.54 -4.82 -70.75
CA VAL A 3 -20.22 -4.56 -69.46
C VAL A 3 -20.09 -3.11 -69.01
N ASN A 4 -21.12 -2.58 -68.34
CA ASN A 4 -20.91 -1.73 -67.16
C ASN A 4 -21.90 -2.14 -66.07
N PHE A 5 -21.33 -2.77 -65.06
CA PHE A 5 -21.94 -3.32 -63.87
C PHE A 5 -21.91 -2.22 -62.82
N VAL A 6 -23.05 -1.79 -62.28
CA VAL A 6 -23.07 -1.02 -61.03
C VAL A 6 -24.09 -1.69 -60.11
N ARG A 7 -23.60 -2.66 -59.32
CA ARG A 7 -24.31 -3.22 -58.18
C ARG A 7 -24.25 -2.19 -57.03
N PRO A 8 -25.36 -1.81 -56.38
CA PRO A 8 -25.27 -1.25 -55.04
C PRO A 8 -24.99 -2.41 -54.08
N ALA A 9 -23.75 -2.51 -53.60
CA ALA A 9 -23.40 -3.46 -52.55
C ALA A 9 -23.90 -2.92 -51.21
N LEU A 10 -25.12 -3.32 -50.84
CA LEU A 10 -25.51 -3.46 -49.44
C LEU A 10 -24.70 -4.64 -48.88
N ALA A 11 -23.65 -4.35 -48.12
CA ALA A 11 -22.97 -5.34 -47.29
C ALA A 11 -22.39 -4.66 -46.04
N SER A 12 -23.16 -4.78 -44.98
CA SER A 12 -22.77 -4.76 -43.57
C SER A 12 -21.32 -5.17 -43.31
N VAL A 13 -20.56 -4.37 -42.55
CA VAL A 13 -19.78 -4.88 -41.41
C VAL A 13 -19.71 -3.78 -40.34
N LEU A 14 -20.49 -3.94 -39.27
CA LEU A 14 -20.16 -3.38 -37.95
C LEU A 14 -18.79 -3.94 -37.53
N ALA A 15 -17.72 -3.19 -37.72
CA ALA A 15 -16.42 -3.51 -37.14
C ALA A 15 -15.65 -2.21 -36.92
N GLY A 16 -15.78 -1.64 -35.73
CA GLY A 16 -15.06 -0.42 -35.39
C GLY A 16 -15.20 0.07 -33.96
N LEU A 17 -15.94 -0.63 -33.08
CA LEU A 17 -16.00 -0.27 -31.66
C LEU A 17 -15.78 -1.53 -30.82
N LEU A 18 -14.53 -1.72 -30.42
CA LEU A 18 -13.93 -2.70 -29.49
C LEU A 18 -12.50 -2.83 -30.04
N VAL A 19 -11.47 -2.16 -29.53
CA VAL A 19 -10.85 -2.40 -28.23
C VAL A 19 -9.91 -1.22 -27.94
N ALA A 20 -10.20 -0.45 -26.90
CA ALA A 20 -9.19 0.20 -26.07
C ALA A 20 -9.80 0.62 -24.72
N ALA A 21 -10.63 -0.25 -24.12
CA ALA A 21 -10.75 -0.24 -22.68
C ALA A 21 -9.43 -0.83 -22.16
N ALA A 22 -8.41 0.01 -22.05
CA ALA A 22 -7.27 -0.33 -21.22
C ALA A 22 -7.84 -0.69 -19.84
N PRO A 23 -7.55 -1.86 -19.26
CA PRO A 23 -7.74 -2.03 -17.84
C PRO A 23 -6.69 -1.15 -17.16
N GLY A 24 -6.99 0.16 -17.06
CA GLY A 24 -6.50 0.97 -15.96
C GLY A 24 -6.94 0.25 -14.70
N ALA A 25 -5.97 -0.25 -13.94
CA ALA A 25 -6.09 -1.27 -12.89
C ALA A 25 -5.97 -2.74 -13.33
N ALA A 26 -5.00 -3.06 -14.18
CA ALA A 26 -4.10 -4.17 -13.85
C ALA A 26 -3.26 -3.81 -12.60
N MET A 27 -3.94 -3.57 -11.47
CA MET A 27 -3.28 -3.44 -10.16
C MET A 27 -2.73 -4.83 -9.82
N ALA A 28 -1.44 -5.02 -10.02
CA ALA A 28 -0.58 -5.91 -9.24
C ALA A 28 -1.17 -7.31 -8.88
N LYS A 29 -1.78 -8.02 -9.83
CA LYS A 29 -2.18 -9.42 -9.61
C LYS A 29 -1.01 -10.42 -9.70
N ASP A 30 0.18 -9.97 -10.14
CA ASP A 30 1.32 -10.86 -10.41
C ASP A 30 2.62 -10.44 -9.68
N LYS A 31 2.52 -10.05 -8.41
CA LYS A 31 3.60 -10.27 -7.43
C LYS A 31 2.96 -11.00 -6.27
N GLY A 32 3.41 -12.23 -5.99
CA GLY A 32 2.78 -13.11 -4.99
C GLY A 32 2.46 -12.38 -3.68
N SER A 33 1.33 -12.77 -3.06
CA SER A 33 0.85 -12.17 -1.81
C SER A 33 1.97 -12.04 -0.79
N LEU A 34 2.16 -10.83 -0.25
CA LEU A 34 3.12 -10.54 0.81
C LEU A 34 2.51 -10.77 2.21
N ALA A 35 1.30 -11.31 2.29
CA ALA A 35 0.62 -11.62 3.54
C ALA A 35 1.46 -12.62 4.38
N GLY A 36 1.52 -12.39 5.68
CA GLY A 36 2.36 -13.16 6.61
C GLY A 36 3.85 -12.77 6.58
N GLN A 37 4.30 -12.00 5.59
CA GLN A 37 5.68 -11.53 5.52
C GLN A 37 5.83 -10.19 6.25
N ALA A 38 6.88 -10.08 7.06
CA ALA A 38 7.26 -8.81 7.68
C ALA A 38 8.20 -7.97 6.81
N GLY A 39 8.61 -8.47 5.64
CA GLY A 39 9.49 -7.77 4.72
C GLY A 39 10.83 -7.34 5.33
N LYS A 40 11.34 -6.19 4.88
CA LYS A 40 12.60 -5.60 5.35
C LYS A 40 12.40 -4.98 6.74
N LYS A 41 12.90 -5.67 7.76
CA LYS A 41 12.99 -5.13 9.12
C LYS A 41 14.21 -4.24 9.28
N ARG A 42 14.03 -3.03 9.79
CA ARG A 42 15.10 -2.07 10.12
C ARG A 42 15.47 -2.10 11.60
N TYR A 43 14.48 -2.42 12.44
CA TYR A 43 14.62 -2.53 13.89
C TYR A 43 13.81 -3.72 14.39
N ALA A 44 14.16 -4.23 15.58
CA ALA A 44 13.35 -5.25 16.25
C ALA A 44 12.01 -4.65 16.69
N THR A 45 10.92 -5.40 16.54
CA THR A 45 9.60 -5.00 17.05
C THR A 45 9.62 -4.94 18.56
N GLN A 46 9.17 -3.82 19.14
CA GLN A 46 9.28 -3.58 20.58
C GLN A 46 8.02 -3.97 21.37
N PHE A 47 7.24 -4.96 20.87
CA PHE A 47 5.92 -5.38 21.41
C PHE A 47 5.89 -6.79 22.00
N GLY A 48 7.05 -7.39 22.28
CA GLY A 48 7.19 -8.82 22.56
C GLY A 48 6.21 -9.38 23.58
N ASN A 49 5.88 -8.60 24.63
CA ASN A 49 4.99 -9.00 25.71
C ASN A 49 3.83 -8.01 25.95
N THR A 50 3.53 -7.12 25.01
CA THR A 50 2.51 -6.07 25.20
C THR A 50 1.31 -6.31 24.31
N THR A 51 0.11 -6.22 24.89
CA THR A 51 -1.15 -6.12 24.15
C THR A 51 -1.50 -4.63 24.01
N GLY A 52 -1.84 -4.20 22.80
CA GLY A 52 -2.21 -2.80 22.58
C GLY A 52 -2.32 -2.42 21.11
N PRO A 53 -2.74 -1.17 20.83
CA PRO A 53 -3.01 -0.70 19.47
C PRO A 53 -1.83 -0.87 18.52
N CYS A 54 -0.60 -0.70 19.01
CA CYS A 54 0.61 -0.84 18.20
C CYS A 54 0.96 -2.29 17.86
N GLN A 55 0.68 -3.22 18.78
CA GLN A 55 0.81 -4.63 18.46
C GLN A 55 -0.21 -5.04 17.40
N GLN A 56 -1.45 -4.54 17.49
CA GLN A 56 -2.49 -4.81 16.48
C GLN A 56 -2.11 -4.21 15.12
N ALA A 57 -1.68 -2.95 15.07
CA ALA A 57 -1.24 -2.31 13.84
C ALA A 57 -0.07 -3.05 13.18
N TYR A 58 0.85 -3.62 13.97
CA TYR A 58 1.91 -4.48 13.44
C TYR A 58 1.38 -5.81 12.88
N LYS A 59 0.41 -6.44 13.55
CA LYS A 59 -0.24 -7.67 13.03
C LYS A 59 -0.98 -7.39 11.72
N ASP A 60 -1.69 -6.27 11.64
CA ASP A 60 -2.40 -5.85 10.42
C ASP A 60 -1.42 -5.60 9.26
N TYR A 61 -0.29 -4.95 9.56
CA TYR A 61 0.84 -4.81 8.63
C TYR A 61 1.35 -6.17 8.11
N VAL A 62 1.59 -7.13 9.00
CA VAL A 62 2.07 -8.47 8.61
C VAL A 62 1.01 -9.19 7.78
N ALA A 63 -0.27 -9.08 8.13
CA ALA A 63 -1.37 -9.72 7.41
C ALA A 63 -1.64 -9.11 6.02
N ALA A 64 -1.31 -7.83 5.81
CA ALA A 64 -1.62 -7.14 4.56
C ALA A 64 -0.92 -7.80 3.34
N PRO A 65 -1.66 -8.05 2.23
CA PRO A 65 -1.12 -8.76 1.07
C PRO A 65 -0.24 -7.91 0.15
N GLY A 66 -0.38 -6.58 0.19
CA GLY A 66 0.34 -5.65 -0.70
C GLY A 66 1.42 -4.83 0.00
N HIS A 67 1.97 -3.86 -0.74
CA HIS A 67 2.97 -2.96 -0.20
C HIS A 67 2.47 -2.26 1.04
N SER A 68 3.23 -2.38 2.12
CA SER A 68 2.81 -1.91 3.44
C SER A 68 4.03 -1.47 4.23
N ALA A 69 3.83 -0.58 5.21
CA ALA A 69 4.88 -0.14 6.11
C ALA A 69 4.34 0.07 7.52
N TYR A 70 5.22 -0.16 8.48
CA TYR A 70 4.98 0.03 9.89
C TYR A 70 6.01 0.97 10.50
N ALA A 71 5.51 2.02 11.16
CA ALA A 71 6.30 3.05 11.81
C ALA A 71 5.98 3.14 13.30
N GLN A 72 6.99 3.46 14.11
CA GLN A 72 6.80 3.73 15.53
C GLN A 72 7.91 4.64 16.07
N THR A 73 7.68 5.25 17.24
CA THR A 73 8.75 5.83 18.05
C THR A 73 9.63 4.72 18.63
N HIS A 74 10.84 5.06 19.04
CA HIS A 74 11.66 4.13 19.82
C HIS A 74 11.09 4.03 21.25
N ILE A 75 11.08 2.83 21.84
CA ILE A 75 10.82 2.67 23.27
C ILE A 75 11.98 3.26 24.06
N GLY A 76 11.65 4.04 25.09
CA GLY A 76 12.57 4.55 26.09
C GLY A 76 11.82 4.96 27.36
N GLY A 77 12.54 5.50 28.35
CA GLY A 77 11.97 6.01 29.60
C GLY A 77 11.25 7.36 29.42
N VAL A 78 10.24 7.39 28.56
CA VAL A 78 9.51 8.59 28.16
C VAL A 78 8.00 8.39 28.33
N GLU A 79 7.25 9.48 28.26
CA GLU A 79 5.83 9.54 28.61
C GLU A 79 4.93 8.80 27.62
N ALA A 80 5.33 8.75 26.35
CA ALA A 80 4.50 8.16 25.30
C ALA A 80 5.29 7.38 24.26
N PHE A 81 4.56 6.45 23.65
CA PHE A 81 4.99 5.64 22.54
C PHE A 81 3.92 5.69 21.45
N TYR A 82 4.32 6.01 20.22
CA TYR A 82 3.40 6.10 19.08
C TYR A 82 3.76 5.13 17.98
N CYS A 83 2.75 4.74 17.22
CA CYS A 83 2.87 3.86 16.08
C CYS A 83 1.82 4.20 15.01
N ALA A 84 2.09 3.80 13.78
CA ALA A 84 1.10 3.79 12.71
C ALA A 84 1.50 2.80 11.61
N GLY A 85 0.48 2.33 10.87
CA GLY A 85 0.65 1.55 9.65
C GLY A 85 0.13 2.29 8.42
N SER A 86 0.67 1.94 7.26
CA SER A 86 0.09 2.18 5.94
C SER A 86 0.05 0.84 5.19
N LEU A 87 -1.12 0.47 4.68
CA LEU A 87 -1.39 -0.87 4.16
C LEU A 87 -1.81 -0.80 2.69
N ASN A 88 -1.36 -1.78 1.91
CA ASN A 88 -1.77 -2.00 0.52
C ASN A 88 -1.65 -0.74 -0.37
N GLY A 89 -0.56 0.00 -0.22
CA GLY A 89 -0.30 1.18 -1.02
C GLY A 89 0.24 0.87 -2.42
N PRO A 90 0.41 1.91 -3.26
CA PRO A 90 0.89 1.74 -4.63
C PRO A 90 2.37 1.34 -4.70
N SER A 91 3.16 1.59 -3.65
CA SER A 91 4.57 1.18 -3.55
C SER A 91 5.01 1.15 -2.08
N ALA A 92 6.08 0.40 -1.79
CA ALA A 92 6.70 0.37 -0.46
C ALA A 92 7.08 1.79 0.01
N ALA A 93 7.73 2.58 -0.85
CA ALA A 93 8.12 3.95 -0.53
C ALA A 93 6.93 4.87 -0.21
N ALA A 94 5.81 4.72 -0.94
CA ALA A 94 4.59 5.48 -0.66
C ALA A 94 4.00 5.10 0.71
N THR A 95 3.99 3.80 1.05
CA THR A 95 3.51 3.35 2.36
C THR A 95 4.43 3.78 3.49
N GLU A 96 5.75 3.78 3.30
CA GLU A 96 6.70 4.26 4.30
C GLU A 96 6.48 5.75 4.61
N LYS A 97 6.37 6.59 3.57
CA LYS A 97 6.07 8.02 3.74
C LYS A 97 4.77 8.20 4.53
N GLN A 98 3.71 7.52 4.14
CA GLN A 98 2.41 7.66 4.79
C GLN A 98 2.42 7.13 6.24
N ALA A 99 3.13 6.02 6.52
CA ALA A 99 3.26 5.49 7.87
C ALA A 99 4.01 6.47 8.79
N LEU A 100 5.09 7.10 8.31
CA LEU A 100 5.80 8.14 9.05
C LEU A 100 4.92 9.37 9.31
N GLU A 101 4.20 9.87 8.29
CA GLU A 101 3.31 11.01 8.43
C GLU A 101 2.22 10.75 9.48
N ARG A 102 1.57 9.57 9.41
CA ARG A 102 0.55 9.15 10.38
C ARG A 102 1.12 9.00 11.80
N CYS A 103 2.27 8.38 11.95
CA CYS A 103 2.88 8.21 13.27
C CYS A 103 3.27 9.56 13.89
N ASN A 104 3.90 10.44 13.11
CA ASN A 104 4.29 11.77 13.57
C ASN A 104 3.08 12.68 13.83
N SER A 105 1.95 12.48 13.14
CA SER A 105 0.72 13.26 13.41
C SER A 105 0.12 12.94 14.77
N VAL A 106 0.23 11.69 15.25
CA VAL A 106 -0.13 11.31 16.62
C VAL A 106 0.72 12.10 17.62
N GLY A 107 2.04 12.17 17.39
CA GLY A 107 2.95 12.97 18.21
C GLY A 107 2.57 14.45 18.26
N LYS A 108 2.20 15.04 17.12
CA LYS A 108 1.72 16.43 17.04
C LYS A 108 0.39 16.65 17.78
N LYS A 109 -0.51 15.66 17.73
CA LYS A 109 -1.83 15.74 18.38
C LYS A 109 -1.71 15.72 19.90
N TYR A 110 -0.95 14.77 20.44
CA TYR A 110 -0.90 14.52 21.88
C TYR A 110 0.23 15.27 22.59
N LYS A 111 1.27 15.73 21.88
CA LYS A 111 2.37 16.57 22.39
C LYS A 111 3.12 16.01 23.62
N MET A 112 2.99 14.72 23.92
CA MET A 112 3.73 14.06 25.00
C MET A 112 5.21 13.88 24.61
N LYS A 113 6.10 13.80 25.60
CA LYS A 113 7.51 13.49 25.38
C LYS A 113 7.68 12.05 24.90
N THR A 114 8.41 11.90 23.81
CA THR A 114 8.78 10.60 23.22
C THR A 114 10.29 10.50 23.08
N THR A 115 10.82 9.33 22.72
CA THR A 115 12.25 9.10 22.50
C THR A 115 12.75 9.73 21.18
N GLY A 116 11.87 10.41 20.44
CA GLY A 116 12.18 11.11 19.21
C GLY A 116 11.11 10.91 18.16
N ASN A 117 11.44 11.31 16.92
CA ASN A 117 10.54 11.14 15.79
C ASN A 117 10.29 9.65 15.49
N CYS A 118 9.15 9.38 14.85
CA CYS A 118 8.87 8.04 14.37
C CYS A 118 9.88 7.59 13.31
N ALA A 119 10.19 6.29 13.30
CA ALA A 119 11.02 5.65 12.30
C ALA A 119 10.27 4.46 11.67
N ILE A 120 10.66 4.07 10.46
CA ILE A 120 10.19 2.83 9.83
C ILE A 120 10.84 1.65 10.52
N TYR A 121 10.03 0.72 11.02
CA TYR A 121 10.50 -0.51 11.65
C TYR A 121 10.48 -1.68 10.69
N ALA A 122 9.46 -1.75 9.83
CA ALA A 122 9.33 -2.78 8.82
C ALA A 122 8.58 -2.24 7.60
N SER A 123 8.93 -2.73 6.42
CA SER A 123 8.20 -2.48 5.17
C SER A 123 8.31 -3.65 4.19
N LYS A 124 7.31 -3.80 3.34
CA LYS A 124 7.22 -4.80 2.27
C LYS A 124 6.53 -4.21 1.04
#